data_AF-A0A6G3XRT1-F1
#
_entry.id   AF-A0A6G3XRT1-F1
#
_cell.length_a   1.000
_cell.length_b   1.000
_cell.length_c   1.000
_cell.angle_alpha   90.00
_cell.angle_beta   90.00
_cell.angle_gamma   90.00
#
_symmetry.space_group_name_H-M   'P 1'
#
loop_
_entity.id
_entity.type
_entity.pdbx_description
1 polymer ?
#
loop_
_entity_poly.entity_id
_entity_poly.type
_entity_poly.pdbx_seq_one_letter_code
_entity_poly.pdbx_strand_id
1 'polypeptide(L)' 'MLSIVERELELKLVLSPERSIPVPARLTYRTNDPYAVHIAFHIGSESPVHWTFARELLVEGVFRP' A
#
# COMPACT_ATOMS: atom_id res chain seq x y z
N MET A 1 5.87 23.63 1.11
CA MET A 1 6.83 22.63 1.63
C MET A 1 6.38 21.26 1.15
N LEU A 2 7.26 20.49 0.50
CA LEU A 2 6.97 19.10 0.13
C LEU A 2 7.21 18.23 1.37
N SER A 3 6.13 17.75 1.98
CA SER A 3 6.17 16.72 3.01
C SER A 3 5.83 15.35 2.40
N ILE A 4 6.58 14.34 2.83
CA ILE A 4 6.42 12.94 2.48
C ILE A 4 6.29 12.15 3.77
N VAL A 5 5.32 11.23 3.83
CA VAL A 5 5.18 10.26 4.91
C VAL A 5 5.31 8.88 4.32
N GLU A 6 6.24 8.08 4.86
CA GLU A 6 6.46 6.70 4.41
C GLU A 6 6.30 5.71 5.57
N ARG A 7 5.76 4.53 5.24
CA ARG A 7 5.66 3.39 6.17
C ARG A 7 5.91 2.08 5.45
N GLU A 8 6.77 1.27 6.02
CA GLU A 8 6.95 -0.13 5.65
C GLU A 8 5.97 -1.00 6.44
N LEU A 9 5.31 -1.94 5.75
CA LEU A 9 4.34 -2.87 6.30
C LEU A 9 4.60 -4.26 5.73
N GLU A 10 4.27 -5.30 6.49
CA GLU A 10 4.16 -6.66 5.96
C GLU A 10 2.67 -6.95 5.69
N LEU A 11 2.31 -7.10 4.42
CA LEU A 11 0.96 -7.45 3.99
C LEU A 11 0.88 -8.95 3.69
N LYS A 12 -0.33 -9.50 3.60
CA LYS A 12 -0.57 -10.90 3.24
C LYS A 12 -1.19 -11.00 1.86
N LEU A 13 -0.50 -11.67 0.94
CA LEU A 13 -1.09 -12.13 -0.31
C LEU A 13 -1.91 -13.39 -0.03
N VAL A 14 -3.24 -13.25 -0.02
CA VAL A 14 -4.17 -14.35 0.24
C VAL A 14 -4.37 -15.15 -1.04
N LEU A 15 -3.97 -16.43 -1.03
CA LEU A 15 -4.11 -17.35 -2.17
C LEU A 15 -5.31 -18.29 -2.01
N SER A 16 -5.59 -18.69 -0.76
CA SER A 16 -6.76 -19.46 -0.33
C SER A 16 -7.06 -19.15 1.14
N PRO A 17 -8.20 -19.58 1.71
CA PRO A 17 -8.52 -19.34 3.13
C PRO A 17 -7.43 -19.84 4.10
N GLU A 18 -6.72 -20.91 3.75
CA GLU A 18 -5.69 -21.55 4.57
C GLU A 18 -4.26 -21.12 4.19
N ARG A 19 -4.08 -20.37 3.10
CA ARG A 19 -2.75 -20.05 2.55
C ARG A 19 -2.59 -18.56 2.24
N SER A 20 -1.62 -17.95 2.90
CA SER A 20 -1.14 -16.59 2.61
C SER A 20 0.38 -16.51 2.59
N ILE A 21 0.94 -15.62 1.77
CA ILE A 21 2.38 -15.33 1.69
C ILE A 21 2.63 -13.90 2.18
N PRO A 22 3.64 -13.66 3.05
CA PRO A 22 4.01 -12.30 3.45
C PRO A 22 4.59 -11.52 2.25
N VAL A 23 4.18 -10.27 2.10
CA VAL A 23 4.61 -9.35 1.05
C VAL A 23 5.02 -8.04 1.70
N PRO A 24 6.32 -7.70 1.74
CA PRO A 24 6.78 -6.39 2.16
C PRO A 24 6.20 -5.30 1.25
N ALA A 25 5.58 -4.29 1.84
CA ALA A 25 4.99 -3.17 1.13
C ALA A 25 5.45 -1.84 1.72
N ARG A 26 5.65 -0.84 0.85
CA ARG A 26 5.93 0.54 1.26
C ARG A 26 4.78 1.44 0.84
N LEU A 27 4.18 2.11 1.81
CA LEU A 27 3.16 3.13 1.61
C LEU A 27 3.84 4.50 1.62
N THR A 28 3.51 5.34 0.65
CA THR A 28 4.06 6.69 0.51
C THR A 28 2.91 7.67 0.26
N TYR A 29 2.76 8.63 1.16
CA TYR A 29 1.89 9.80 0.99
C TYR A 29 2.75 11.03 0.69
N ARG A 30 2.34 11.84 -0.28
CA ARG A 30 3.06 13.05 -0.68
C ARG A 30 2.10 14.24 -0.73
N THR A 31 2.48 15.34 -0.10
CA THR A 31 1.63 16.56 -0.07
C THR A 31 1.43 17.24 -1.42
N ASN A 32 2.24 16.92 -2.45
CA ASN A 32 2.01 17.36 -3.83
C ASN A 32 1.07 16.46 -4.63
N ASP A 33 0.67 15.31 -4.07
CA ASP A 33 -0.37 14.43 -4.58
C ASP A 33 -1.31 14.05 -3.42
N PRO A 34 -2.02 15.04 -2.86
CA PRO A 34 -2.64 14.94 -1.53
C PRO A 34 -3.85 14.00 -1.47
N TYR A 35 -4.37 13.58 -2.63
CA TYR A 35 -5.49 12.66 -2.71
C TYR A 35 -5.05 11.21 -2.87
N ALA A 36 -3.76 10.95 -3.08
CA ALA A 36 -3.24 9.63 -3.37
C ALA A 36 -2.39 9.05 -2.24
N VAL A 37 -2.48 7.73 -2.10
CA VAL A 37 -1.49 6.92 -1.39
C VAL A 37 -0.87 5.97 -2.42
N HIS A 38 0.45 6.02 -2.53
CA HIS A 38 1.23 5.15 -3.41
C HIS A 38 1.70 3.94 -2.61
N ILE A 39 1.49 2.74 -3.14
CA ILE A 39 1.88 1.49 -2.51
C ILE A 39 2.81 0.73 -3.45
N ALA A 40 4.00 0.37 -2.98
CA ALA A 40 4.92 -0.53 -3.67
C ALA A 40 4.93 -1.90 -2.98
N PHE A 41 4.53 -2.95 -3.68
CA PHE A 41 4.53 -4.33 -3.19
C PHE A 41 5.77 -5.07 -3.72
N HIS A 42 6.55 -5.69 -2.84
CA HIS A 42 7.77 -6.43 -3.19
C HIS A 42 7.46 -7.93 -3.25
N ILE A 43 7.25 -8.46 -4.46
CA ILE A 43 6.83 -9.85 -4.72
C ILE A 43 7.97 -10.78 -5.12
N GLY A 44 9.22 -10.41 -4.80
CA GLY A 44 10.42 -11.18 -5.15
C GLY A 44 10.93 -10.98 -6.57
N SER A 45 10.30 -10.13 -7.38
CA SER A 45 10.84 -9.63 -8.66
C SER A 45 11.79 -8.45 -8.46
N GLU A 46 12.62 -8.15 -9.46
CA GLU A 46 13.51 -6.98 -9.44
C GLU A 46 12.73 -5.64 -9.38
N SER A 47 11.54 -5.61 -9.95
CA SER A 47 10.66 -4.43 -9.97
C SER A 47 9.48 -4.64 -9.01
N PRO A 48 9.19 -3.69 -8.09
CA PRO A 48 7.97 -3.72 -7.29
C PRO A 48 6.72 -3.53 -8.14
N VAL A 49 5.59 -4.05 -7.66
CA VAL A 49 4.28 -3.71 -8.21
C VAL A 49 3.78 -2.41 -7.56
N HIS A 50 3.44 -1.42 -8.38
CA HIS A 50 3.01 -0.11 -7.91
C HIS A 50 1.52 0.09 -8.10
N TRP A 51 0.80 0.35 -7.01
CA TRP A 51 -0.59 0.77 -7.02
C TRP A 51 -0.75 2.18 -6.44
N THR A 52 -1.77 2.88 -6.92
CA THR A 52 -2.16 4.19 -6.40
C THR A 52 -3.63 4.12 -6.01
N PHE A 53 -3.93 4.52 -4.79
CA PHE A 53 -5.29 4.56 -4.26
C PHE A 53 -5.67 5.97 -3.84
N ALA A 54 -6.96 6.27 -3.88
CA ALA A 54 -7.49 7.43 -3.17
C ALA A 54 -7.25 7.26 -1.68
N ARG A 55 -6.75 8.31 -1.01
CA ARG A 55 -6.52 8.32 0.44
C ARG A 55 -7.82 8.04 1.20
N GLU A 56 -8.93 8.63 0.76
CA GLU A 56 -10.24 8.46 1.39
C GLU A 56 -10.75 7.03 1.27
N LEU A 57 -10.53 6.35 0.14
CA LEU A 57 -10.89 4.94 -0.03
C LEU A 57 -10.22 4.05 1.02
N LEU A 58 -8.92 4.25 1.28
CA LEU A 58 -8.20 3.48 2.29
C LEU A 58 -8.69 3.81 3.70
N VAL A 59 -9.00 5.08 3.99
CA VAL A 59 -9.52 5.51 5.29
C VAL A 59 -10.90 4.89 5.53
N GLU A 60 -11.82 4.99 4.58
CA GLU A 60 -13.16 4.42 4.69
C GLU A 60 -13.13 2.90 4.84
N GLY A 61 -12.28 2.22 4.04
CA GLY A 61 -12.11 0.77 4.05
C GLY A 61 -11.61 0.19 5.38
N VAL A 62 -11.02 1.00 6.26
CA VAL A 62 -10.66 0.59 7.62
C VAL A 62 -11.91 0.44 8.51
N PHE A 63 -12.97 1.19 8.23
CA PHE A 63 -14.18 1.21 9.05
C PHE A 63 -15.32 0.38 8.45
N ARG A 64 -15.46 0.34 7.12
CA ARG A 64 -16.56 -0.34 6.44
C ARG A 64 -16.20 -0.77 5.01
N PRO A 65 -16.81 -1.87 4.51
CA PRO A 65 -16.89 -2.15 3.08
C PRO A 65 -17.67 -1.10 2.29
#